data_AF-A0A8J6P848-F1
#
_entry.id   AF-A0A8J6P848-F1
#
_cell.length_a   1.000
_cell.length_b   1.000
_cell.length_c   1.000
_cell.angle_alpha   90.00
_cell.angle_beta   90.00
_cell.angle_gamma   90.00
#
_symmetry.space_group_name_H-M   'P 1'
#
loop_
_entity.id
_entity.type
_entity.pdbx_description
1 polymer ?
#
loop_
_entity_poly.entity_id
_entity_poly.type
_entity_poly.pdbx_seq_one_letter_code
_entity_poly.pdbx_strand_id
1 'polypeptide(L)'
;QASQPPSLRFWIREKGAAKTDFLYPFKDMIIPIEVKSGKTGKLKSLNLFMENSHHPFAIRVYSGKIGIDQIQLPSGKKYYLYSIPHYLLSRLDDVIERFVMMRE
;
A
#
# COMPACT_ATOMS: atom_id res chain seq x y z
N GLN A 1 -21.30 4.77 -21.42
CA GLN A 1 -21.52 4.72 -19.95
C GLN A 1 -20.67 5.84 -19.36
N ALA A 2 -21.24 6.81 -18.64
CA ALA A 2 -20.45 7.89 -18.06
C ALA A 2 -19.50 7.29 -17.01
N SER A 3 -18.20 7.54 -17.17
CA SER A 3 -17.19 7.16 -16.16
C SER A 3 -17.54 7.85 -14.85
N GLN A 4 -17.81 7.07 -13.81
CA GLN A 4 -17.96 7.62 -12.46
C GLN A 4 -16.68 8.38 -12.08
N PRO A 5 -16.78 9.55 -11.45
CA PRO A 5 -15.60 10.27 -11.00
C PRO A 5 -14.81 9.38 -10.02
N PRO A 6 -13.47 9.46 -10.03
CA PRO A 6 -12.65 8.66 -9.14
C PRO A 6 -13.00 8.96 -7.68
N SER A 7 -13.40 7.92 -6.94
CA SER A 7 -13.73 8.01 -5.52
C SER A 7 -12.50 7.67 -4.67
N LEU A 8 -12.13 8.53 -3.73
CA LEU A 8 -11.10 8.21 -2.73
C LEU A 8 -11.59 7.08 -1.82
N ARG A 9 -10.88 5.95 -1.80
CA ARG A 9 -11.15 4.82 -0.90
C ARG A 9 -10.03 4.70 0.11
N PHE A 10 -10.39 4.53 1.38
CA PHE A 10 -9.47 4.32 2.48
C PHE A 10 -10.06 3.32 3.48
N TRP A 11 -9.21 2.69 4.29
CA TRP A 11 -9.64 1.84 5.39
C TRP A 11 -9.52 2.59 6.71
N ILE A 12 -10.53 2.46 7.58
CA ILE A 12 -10.48 2.87 8.97
C ILE A 12 -10.77 1.68 9.86
N ARG A 13 -10.15 1.66 11.03
CA ARG A 13 -10.55 0.73 12.08
C ARG A 13 -11.80 1.26 12.78
N GLU A 14 -12.77 0.39 13.06
CA GLU A 14 -13.98 0.77 13.82
C GLU A 14 -13.65 1.28 15.23
N LYS A 15 -12.60 0.72 15.86
CA LYS A 15 -12.11 1.13 17.18
C LYS A 15 -10.66 1.60 17.10
N GLY A 16 -10.45 2.91 17.29
CA GLY A 16 -9.14 3.57 17.31
C GLY A 16 -8.89 4.47 16.09
N ALA A 17 -7.75 5.18 16.09
CA ALA A 17 -7.42 6.20 15.09
C ALA A 17 -6.60 5.69 13.89
N ALA A 18 -6.60 4.37 13.62
CA ALA A 18 -5.84 3.79 12.51
C ALA A 18 -6.59 3.98 11.19
N LYS A 19 -5.92 4.58 10.20
CA LYS A 19 -6.43 4.88 8.86
C LYS A 19 -5.33 4.72 7.81
N THR A 20 -5.64 4.13 6.66
CA THR A 20 -4.77 4.15 5.47
C THR A 20 -5.07 5.39 4.62
N ASP A 21 -4.10 5.85 3.81
CA ASP A 21 -4.32 7.01 2.96
C ASP A 21 -5.15 6.65 1.71
N PHE A 22 -4.78 5.56 1.03
CA PHE A 22 -5.49 5.08 -0.15
C PHE A 22 -5.60 3.56 -0.17
N LEU A 23 -6.67 3.07 -0.80
CA LEU A 23 -6.84 1.69 -1.22
C LEU A 23 -6.92 1.63 -2.74
N TYR A 24 -6.13 0.75 -3.35
CA TYR A 24 -6.08 0.58 -4.79
C TYR A 24 -6.55 -0.81 -5.19
N PRO A 25 -7.73 -0.96 -5.81
CA PRO A 25 -8.18 -2.24 -6.34
C PRO A 25 -7.27 -2.70 -7.49
N PHE A 26 -6.76 -3.92 -7.40
CA PHE A 26 -5.95 -4.53 -8.45
C PHE A 26 -6.21 -6.03 -8.49
N LYS A 27 -6.73 -6.54 -9.62
CA LYS A 27 -7.24 -7.91 -9.73
C LYS A 27 -8.24 -8.24 -8.61
N ASP A 28 -8.04 -9.33 -7.88
CA ASP A 28 -8.81 -9.78 -6.72
C ASP A 28 -8.31 -9.19 -5.39
N MET A 29 -7.34 -8.27 -5.43
CA MET A 29 -6.68 -7.71 -4.26
C MET A 29 -7.03 -6.23 -4.05
N ILE A 30 -6.87 -5.77 -2.80
CA ILE A 30 -6.95 -4.35 -2.43
C ILE A 30 -5.59 -3.91 -1.90
N ILE A 31 -4.78 -3.29 -2.74
CA ILE A 31 -3.43 -2.85 -2.39
C ILE A 31 -3.51 -1.59 -1.51
N PRO A 32 -3.08 -1.64 -0.24
CA PRO A 32 -3.06 -0.48 0.60
C PRO A 32 -1.84 0.39 0.27
N ILE A 33 -2.07 1.70 0.20
CA ILE A 33 -1.04 2.71 -0.08
C ILE A 33 -0.97 3.69 1.08
N GLU A 34 0.24 3.91 1.57
CA GLU A 34 0.56 4.91 2.60
C GLU A 34 1.46 6.00 2.02
N VAL A 35 1.14 7.27 2.24
CA VAL A 35 1.92 8.44 1.81
C VAL A 35 2.70 9.01 2.99
N LYS A 36 4.00 9.24 2.79
CA LYS A 36 4.89 9.83 3.80
C LYS A 36 5.76 10.92 3.19
N SER A 37 6.02 11.98 3.95
CA SER A 37 6.93 13.05 3.53
C SER A 37 8.40 12.59 3.47
N GLY A 38 8.77 11.54 4.22
CA GLY A 38 10.14 11.01 4.26
C GLY A 38 10.25 9.58 4.77
N LYS A 39 11.47 9.16 5.12
CA LYS A 39 11.77 7.80 5.63
C LYS A 39 11.30 7.58 7.07
N THR A 40 11.17 8.66 7.84
CA THR A 40 10.81 8.64 9.26
C THR A 40 9.30 8.51 9.41
N GLY A 41 8.88 7.55 10.23
CA GLY A 41 7.46 7.32 10.55
C GLY A 41 7.14 5.84 10.67
N LYS A 42 6.35 5.48 11.68
CA LYS A 42 5.86 4.10 11.85
C LYS A 42 4.72 3.85 10.87
N LEU A 43 4.73 2.70 10.20
CA LEU A 43 3.67 2.24 9.29
C LEU A 43 2.55 1.52 10.06
N LYS A 44 2.12 2.07 11.20
CA LYS A 44 1.21 1.35 12.12
C LYS A 44 -0.11 0.97 11.46
N SER A 45 -0.76 1.92 10.78
CA SER A 45 -2.04 1.67 10.10
C SER A 45 -1.89 0.64 9.00
N LEU A 46 -0.85 0.79 8.17
CA LEU A 46 -0.54 -0.14 7.09
C LEU A 46 -0.27 -1.55 7.61
N ASN A 47 0.57 -1.70 8.64
CA ASN A 47 0.84 -2.99 9.26
C ASN A 47 -0.45 -3.64 9.77
N LEU A 48 -1.33 -2.87 10.41
CA LEU A 48 -2.60 -3.37 10.93
C LEU A 48 -3.57 -3.81 9.83
N PHE A 49 -3.59 -3.10 8.70
CA PHE A 49 -4.31 -3.54 7.51
C PHE A 49 -3.74 -4.88 7.00
N MET A 50 -2.42 -4.98 6.90
CA MET A 50 -1.75 -6.16 6.38
C MET A 50 -1.88 -7.40 7.26
N GLU A 51 -2.16 -7.25 8.57
CA GLU A 51 -2.53 -8.39 9.43
C GLU A 51 -3.71 -9.17 8.86
N ASN A 52 -4.72 -8.46 8.34
CA ASN A 52 -5.98 -9.05 7.89
C ASN A 52 -6.06 -9.24 6.36
N SER A 53 -5.09 -8.75 5.59
CA SER A 53 -5.09 -8.87 4.12
C SER A 53 -4.86 -10.31 3.65
N HIS A 54 -5.53 -10.78 2.60
CA HIS A 54 -5.27 -12.11 2.03
C HIS A 54 -4.05 -12.15 1.08
N HIS A 55 -3.43 -11.01 0.78
CA HIS A 55 -2.26 -10.90 -0.08
C HIS A 55 -1.08 -10.19 0.62
N PRO A 56 0.17 -10.37 0.15
CA PRO A 56 1.36 -9.85 0.82
C PRO A 56 1.89 -8.53 0.23
N PHE A 57 1.07 -7.72 -0.45
CA PHE A 57 1.55 -6.55 -1.21
C PHE A 57 1.05 -5.23 -0.63
N ALA A 58 1.96 -4.29 -0.35
CA ALA A 58 1.64 -2.94 0.09
C ALA A 58 2.60 -1.91 -0.53
N ILE A 59 2.13 -0.67 -0.68
CA ILE A 59 2.93 0.42 -1.25
C ILE A 59 3.13 1.56 -0.24
N ARG A 60 4.35 2.09 -0.22
CA ARG A 60 4.68 3.37 0.43
C ARG A 60 5.10 4.38 -0.62
N VAL A 61 4.43 5.52 -0.65
CA VAL A 61 4.78 6.65 -1.52
C VAL A 61 5.51 7.69 -0.69
N TYR A 62 6.76 8.00 -1.02
CA TYR A 62 7.60 8.90 -0.20
C TYR A 62 8.70 9.63 -0.98
N SER A 63 9.45 10.51 -0.32
CA SER A 63 10.57 11.28 -0.92
C SER A 63 11.92 10.52 -0.95
N GLY A 64 11.93 9.20 -0.80
CA GLY A 64 13.16 8.40 -0.72
C GLY A 64 13.52 7.63 -2.00
N LYS A 65 14.43 6.66 -1.87
CA LYS A 65 14.84 5.79 -2.99
C LYS A 65 13.82 4.68 -3.22
N ILE A 66 13.68 4.26 -4.47
CA ILE A 66 12.86 3.09 -4.78
C ILE A 66 13.46 1.84 -4.11
N GLY A 67 12.62 0.97 -3.56
CA GLY A 67 13.09 -0.25 -2.91
C GLY A 67 11.96 -1.13 -2.37
N ILE A 68 12.22 -2.42 -2.26
CA ILE A 68 11.28 -3.40 -1.72
C ILE A 68 11.84 -3.93 -0.41
N ASP A 69 11.09 -3.74 0.66
CA ASP A 69 11.40 -4.28 1.98
C ASP A 69 10.45 -5.44 2.29
N GLN A 70 10.94 -6.48 2.97
CA GLN A 70 10.07 -7.53 3.54
C GLN A 70 9.84 -7.21 5.01
N ILE A 71 8.58 -7.01 5.39
CA ILE A 71 8.17 -6.63 6.74
C ILE A 71 7.55 -7.83 7.42
N GLN A 72 8.03 -8.16 8.62
CA GLN A 72 7.42 -9.17 9.48
C GLN A 72 6.47 -8.49 10.48
N LEU A 73 5.24 -8.99 10.53
CA LEU A 73 4.20 -8.54 11.44
C LEU A 73 4.27 -9.29 12.78
N PRO A 74 3.69 -8.73 13.86
CA PRO A 74 3.57 -9.40 15.16
C PRO A 74 2.96 -10.81 15.09
N SER A 75 2.00 -11.05 14.20
CA SER A 75 1.42 -12.38 13.97
C SER A 75 2.39 -13.40 13.36
N GLY A 76 3.60 -12.98 12.95
CA GLY A 76 4.55 -13.77 12.19
C GLY A 76 4.34 -13.71 10.67
N LYS A 77 3.18 -13.22 10.21
CA LYS A 77 2.90 -12.97 8.81
C LYS A 77 3.90 -11.98 8.21
N LYS A 78 4.21 -12.14 6.93
CA LYS A 78 5.14 -11.27 6.21
C LYS A 78 4.45 -10.63 5.02
N TYR A 79 4.85 -9.41 4.70
CA TYR A 79 4.42 -8.72 3.49
C TYR A 79 5.58 -7.95 2.85
N TYR A 80 5.46 -7.69 1.56
CA TYR A 80 6.38 -6.86 0.77
C TYR A 80 5.88 -5.42 0.75
N LEU A 81 6.75 -4.51 1.16
CA LEU A 81 6.51 -3.08 1.08
C LEU A 81 7.30 -2.50 -0.10
N TYR A 82 6.61 -2.11 -1.16
CA TYR A 82 7.24 -1.38 -2.26
C TYR A 82 7.23 0.12 -1.98
N SER A 83 8.41 0.66 -1.70
CA SER A 83 8.61 2.08 -1.50
C SER A 83 8.94 2.76 -2.83
N ILE A 84 8.10 3.71 -3.23
CA ILE A 84 8.24 4.42 -4.50
C ILE A 84 8.27 5.94 -4.30
N PRO A 85 9.05 6.68 -5.12
CA PRO A 85 9.00 8.14 -5.17
C PRO A 85 7.65 8.70 -5.63
N HIS A 86 7.31 9.92 -5.20
CA HIS A 86 6.06 10.61 -5.59
C HIS A 86 5.86 10.71 -7.11
N TYR A 87 6.94 10.93 -7.88
CA TYR A 87 6.85 11.07 -9.34
C TYR A 87 6.43 9.79 -10.07
N LEU A 88 6.42 8.63 -9.41
CA LEU A 88 5.94 7.37 -10.00
C LEU A 88 4.43 7.17 -9.83
N LEU A 89 3.73 8.04 -9.08
CA LEU A 89 2.27 7.95 -8.92
C LEU A 89 1.51 8.01 -10.24
N SER A 90 2.01 8.75 -11.23
CA SER A 90 1.40 8.83 -12.56
C SER A 90 1.44 7.50 -13.33
N ARG A 91 2.24 6.54 -12.87
CA ARG A 91 2.40 5.20 -13.44
C ARG A 91 2.04 4.12 -12.43
N LEU A 92 1.11 4.40 -11.52
CA LEU A 92 0.80 3.52 -10.41
C LEU A 92 0.34 2.13 -10.87
N ASP A 93 -0.44 2.03 -11.95
CA ASP A 93 -0.83 0.75 -12.55
C ASP A 93 0.39 -0.09 -12.97
N ASP A 94 1.29 0.49 -13.78
CA ASP A 94 2.53 -0.18 -14.21
C ASP A 94 3.39 -0.62 -13.02
N VAL A 95 3.45 0.22 -11.99
CA VAL A 95 4.21 -0.03 -10.77
C VAL A 95 3.63 -1.22 -10.01
N ILE A 96 2.31 -1.26 -9.82
CA ILE A 96 1.62 -2.35 -9.13
C ILE A 96 1.75 -3.64 -9.93
N GLU A 97 1.50 -3.60 -11.24
CA GLU A 97 1.59 -4.77 -12.11
C GLU A 97 2.99 -5.39 -12.06
N ARG A 98 4.04 -4.61 -12.27
CA ARG A 98 5.43 -5.09 -12.17
C ARG A 98 5.74 -5.63 -10.78
N PHE A 99 5.31 -4.94 -9.73
CA PHE A 99 5.57 -5.34 -8.36
C PHE A 99 4.97 -6.70 -8.02
N VAL A 100 3.71 -6.93 -8.41
CA VAL A 100 3.00 -8.19 -8.19
C VAL A 100 3.59 -9.30 -9.06
N MET A 101 3.76 -9.06 -10.37
CA MET A 101 4.24 -10.09 -11.30
C MET A 101 5.68 -10.58 -11.03
N MET A 102 6.56 -9.74 -10.47
CA MET A 102 7.92 -10.16 -10.10
C MET A 102 7.97 -11.06 -8.85
N ARG A 103 6.84 -11.25 -8.17
CA ARG A 103 6.75 -11.89 -6.85
C ARG A 103 5.68 -13.00 -6.77
N GLU A 104 4.93 -13.22 -7.85
CA GLU A 104 4.20 -14.47 -8.13
C GLU A 104 5.17 -15.52 -8.67
#